data_AF-C3ZXU2-F1
#
_entry.id   AF-C3ZXU2-F1
#
_cell.length_a   1.000
_cell.length_b   1.000
_cell.length_c   1.000
_cell.angle_alpha   90.00
_cell.angle_beta   90.00
_cell.angle_gamma   90.00
#
_symmetry.space_group_name_H-M   'P 1'
#
loop_
_entity.id
_entity.type
_entity.pdbx_description
1 polymer ?
#
loop_
_entity_poly.entity_id
_entity_poly.type
_entity_poly.pdbx_seq_one_letter_code
_entity_poly.pdbx_strand_id
1 'polypeptide(L)' 'CPRGCKCKKRYVDCSRIGLTTVPDNVPRRTTRLYLNNNNITNIPNGAFRYLSNLKVLELQNNFISS' A
#
# COMPACT_ATOMS: atom_id res chain seq x y z
N CYS A 1 6.09 9.93 -3.62
CA CYS A 1 5.28 8.78 -4.06
C CYS A 1 6.21 7.57 -4.08
N PRO A 2 5.79 6.38 -3.64
CA PRO A 2 6.64 5.20 -3.75
C PRO A 2 7.04 4.91 -5.20
N ARG A 3 8.23 4.30 -5.38
CA ARG A 3 8.77 3.99 -6.70
C ARG A 3 7.86 2.99 -7.42
N GLY A 4 7.55 3.24 -8.68
CA GLY A 4 6.68 2.38 -9.49
C GLY A 4 5.17 2.60 -9.27
N CYS A 5 4.78 3.31 -8.21
CA CYS A 5 3.37 3.59 -7.95
C CYS A 5 2.87 4.82 -8.71
N LYS A 6 1.57 4.81 -9.03
CA LYS A 6 0.83 5.95 -9.59
C LYS A 6 0.19 6.74 -8.46
N CYS A 7 0.67 7.95 -8.22
CA CYS A 7 0.09 8.83 -7.21
C CYS A 7 -0.77 9.95 -7.81
N LYS A 8 -1.90 10.21 -7.18
CA LYS A 8 -2.76 11.39 -7.35
C LYS A 8 -3.04 11.99 -5.98
N LYS A 9 -3.75 13.12 -5.94
CA LYS A 9 -3.94 13.98 -4.74
C LYS A 9 -4.21 13.22 -3.43
N ARG A 10 -5.07 12.20 -3.46
CA ARG A 10 -5.44 11.37 -2.29
C ARG A 10 -5.43 9.86 -2.57
N TYR A 11 -4.80 9.46 -3.67
CA TYR A 11 -4.89 8.12 -4.24
C TYR A 11 -3.48 7.65 -4.57
N VAL A 12 -3.13 6.44 -4.13
CA VAL A 12 -1.85 5.80 -4.40
C VAL A 12 -2.10 4.39 -4.89
N ASP A 13 -1.75 4.14 -6.15
CA ASP A 13 -1.88 2.84 -6.78
C ASP A 13 -0.51 2.21 -6.98
N CYS A 14 -0.27 1.17 -6.21
CA CYS A 14 0.90 0.31 -6.26
C CYS A 14 0.52 -1.11 -6.67
N SER A 15 -0.63 -1.30 -7.35
CA SER A 15 -1.10 -2.62 -7.75
C SER A 15 -0.26 -3.18 -8.91
N ARG A 16 -0.05 -4.50 -8.92
CA ARG A 16 0.60 -5.23 -10.05
C ARG A 16 2.03 -4.76 -10.37
N ILE A 17 2.80 -4.30 -9.39
CA ILE A 17 4.21 -3.89 -9.59
C ILE A 17 5.23 -4.84 -8.95
N GLY A 18 4.76 -5.97 -8.41
CA GLY A 18 5.63 -7.00 -7.83
C GLY A 18 6.21 -6.64 -6.47
N LEU A 19 5.52 -5.81 -5.68
CA LEU A 19 5.97 -5.47 -4.33
C LEU A 19 6.08 -6.73 -3.46
N THR A 20 7.19 -6.87 -2.75
CA THR A 20 7.39 -7.94 -1.75
C THR A 20 7.16 -7.45 -0.32
N THR A 21 7.09 -6.13 -0.13
CA THR A 21 6.90 -5.46 1.16
C THR A 21 5.97 -4.25 1.02
N VAL A 22 5.40 -3.79 2.14
CA VAL A 22 4.61 -2.56 2.19
C VAL A 22 5.53 -1.34 1.99
N PRO A 23 5.18 -0.36 1.13
CA PRO A 23 6.02 0.81 0.90
C PRO A 23 5.95 1.85 2.05
N ASP A 24 7.11 2.36 2.45
CA ASP A 24 7.26 3.23 3.64
C ASP A 24 6.99 4.72 3.35
N ASN A 25 6.98 5.12 2.08
CA ASN A 25 6.92 6.51 1.63
C ASN A 25 5.60 6.88 0.94
N VAL A 26 4.50 6.27 1.39
CA VAL A 26 3.14 6.65 0.99
C VAL A 26 2.81 8.03 1.58
N PRO A 27 2.30 9.01 0.81
CA PRO A 27 1.94 10.32 1.34
C PRO A 27 0.91 10.24 2.49
N ARG A 28 1.13 10.97 3.59
CA ARG A 28 0.21 11.03 4.77
C ARG A 28 -1.23 11.44 4.46
N ARG A 29 -1.45 12.15 3.34
CA ARG A 29 -2.78 12.61 2.88
C ARG A 29 -3.53 11.56 2.05
N THR A 30 -2.95 10.37 1.86
CA THR A 30 -3.56 9.27 1.11
C THR A 30 -4.85 8.81 1.79
N THR A 31 -5.93 8.71 1.03
CA THR A 31 -7.21 8.15 1.49
C THR A 31 -7.52 6.79 0.89
N ARG A 32 -6.90 6.46 -0.25
CA ARG A 32 -7.03 5.18 -0.94
C ARG A 32 -5.66 4.65 -1.32
N LEU A 33 -5.31 3.47 -0.82
CA LEU A 33 -4.05 2.79 -1.09
C LEU A 33 -4.32 1.41 -1.70
N TYR A 34 -3.82 1.18 -2.90
CA TYR A 34 -3.95 -0.09 -3.62
C TYR A 34 -2.60 -0.81 -3.61
N LEU A 35 -2.54 -1.94 -2.90
CA LEU A 35 -1.39 -2.83 -2.81
C LEU A 35 -1.73 -4.24 -3.33
N ASN A 36 -2.89 -4.39 -3.96
CA ASN A 36 -3.41 -5.65 -4.47
C ASN A 36 -2.64 -6.18 -5.69
N ASN A 37 -2.68 -7.50 -5.89
CA ASN A 37 -1.96 -8.20 -6.96
C ASN A 37 -0.43 -7.95 -6.87
N ASN A 38 0.14 -8.16 -5.69
CA ASN A 38 1.57 -8.07 -5.43
C ASN A 38 2.04 -9.36 -4.74
N ASN A 39 3.32 -9.38 -4.33
CA ASN A 39 3.97 -10.52 -3.71
C ASN A 39 4.26 -10.27 -2.21
N ILE A 40 3.46 -9.44 -1.53
CA ILE A 40 3.69 -9.08 -0.13
C ILE A 40 3.43 -10.31 0.74
N THR A 41 4.40 -10.65 1.58
CA THR A 41 4.31 -11.85 2.46
C THR A 41 4.00 -11.51 3.91
N ASN A 42 4.36 -10.31 4.36
CA ASN A 42 4.16 -9.89 5.74
C ASN A 42 3.77 -8.40 5.80
N ILE A 43 2.93 -8.07 6.77
CA ILE A 43 2.56 -6.68 7.09
C ILE A 43 3.10 -6.36 8.49
N PRO A 44 4.13 -5.53 8.60
CA PRO A 44 4.64 -5.10 9.91
C PRO A 44 3.54 -4.45 10.76
N ASN A 45 3.58 -4.70 12.07
CA ASN A 45 2.72 -4.02 13.02
C ASN A 45 2.88 -2.50 12.88
N GLY A 46 1.77 -1.80 12.66
CA GLY A 46 1.78 -0.36 12.48
C GLY A 46 2.25 0.14 11.11
N ALA A 47 2.40 -0.72 10.09
CA ALA A 47 2.80 -0.33 8.73
C ALA A 47 1.95 0.82 8.15
N PHE A 48 0.69 0.95 8.57
CA PHE A 48 -0.22 2.00 8.12
C PHE A 48 -0.55 3.06 9.19
N ARG A 49 0.07 3.01 10.37
CA ARG A 49 -0.26 3.88 11.52
C ARG A 49 -0.14 5.37 11.22
N TYR A 50 0.79 5.75 10.33
CA TYR A 50 1.01 7.14 9.96
C TYR A 50 0.03 7.67 8.90
N LEU A 51 -0.77 6.79 8.27
CA LEU A 51 -1.78 7.11 7.27
C LEU A 51 -3.14 7.37 7.93
N SER A 52 -3.23 8.37 8.80
CA SER A 52 -4.44 8.68 9.59
C SER A 52 -5.68 9.03 8.77
N ASN A 53 -5.53 9.35 7.48
CA ASN A 53 -6.63 9.65 6.57
C ASN A 53 -7.06 8.46 5.70
N LEU A 54 -6.44 7.29 5.88
CA LEU A 54 -6.69 6.12 5.04
C LEU A 54 -8.11 5.60 5.26
N LYS A 55 -8.87 5.45 4.17
CA LYS A 55 -10.25 4.96 4.16
C LYS A 55 -10.40 3.65 3.41
N VAL A 56 -9.57 3.44 2.39
CA VAL A 56 -9.57 2.23 1.56
C VAL A 56 -8.15 1.70 1.50
N LEU A 57 -8.00 0.43 1.84
CA LEU A 57 -6.77 -0.34 1.72
C LEU A 57 -7.10 -1.64 1.00
N GLU A 58 -6.51 -1.84 -0.18
CA GLU A 58 -6.67 -3.05 -0.97
C GLU A 58 -5.40 -3.90 -0.91
N LEU A 59 -5.52 -5.12 -0.39
CA LEU A 59 -4.41 -6.06 -0.17
C LEU A 59 -4.65 -7.43 -0.81
N GLN A 60 -5.79 -7.63 -1.50
CA GLN A 60 -6.15 -8.90 -2.13
C GLN A 60 -5.10 -9.35 -3.15
N ASN A 61 -4.99 -10.66 -3.36
CA ASN A 61 -3.99 -11.27 -4.23
C ASN A 61 -2.55 -10.87 -3.84
N ASN A 62 -2.22 -11.11 -2.57
CA ASN A 62 -0.85 -11.12 -2.03
C ASN A 62 -0.61 -12.48 -1.35
N PHE A 63 0.60 -12.71 -0.85
CA PHE A 63 0.98 -13.93 -0.12
C PHE A 63 1.05 -13.69 1.39
N ILE A 64 0.16 -12.83 1.92
CA ILE A 64 0.14 -12.48 3.34
C ILE A 64 -0.25 -13.72 4.13
N SER A 65 0.67 -14.23 4.94
CA SER A 65 0.39 -15.33 5.86
C SER A 65 -0.45 -14.83 7.04
N SER A 66 -1.42 -15.66 7.44
CA SER A 66 -2.20 -15.49 8.68
C SER A 66 -1.35 -15.74 9.93
#